data_AF-A0A7W1IGZ5-F1
#
_entry.id   AF-A0A7W1IGZ5-F1
#
_cell.length_a   1.000
_cell.length_b   1.000
_cell.length_c   1.000
_cell.angle_alpha   90.00
_cell.angle_beta   90.00
_cell.angle_gamma   90.00
#
_symmetry.space_group_name_H-M   'P 1'
#
loop_
_entity.id
_entity.type
_entity.pdbx_description
1 polymer ?
#
loop_
_entity_poly.entity_id
_entity_poly.type
_entity_poly.pdbx_seq_one_letter_code
_entity_poly.pdbx_strand_id
1 'polypeptide(L)'
;MDRETKKIVFWIFIPIGVFLIFGLIYLFVLFKAVDSYGPCGTNDGPFKAKVISNFESGDSSTVFQLSGNGELVLHNRGDTLCPILTLLENGKKVWSLDTDVRNTKKYKDCRIWNISNVTVTKDSNPIELSFIAHWTYGAERGTMEIDRKTGDNSFCLSW
;
A
#
# COMPACT_ATOMS: atom_id res chain seq x y z
N MET A 1 -44.43 -26.54 -28.26
CA MET A 1 -44.15 -25.14 -28.66
C MET A 1 -43.98 -25.11 -30.17
N ASP A 2 -44.91 -24.48 -30.86
CA ASP A 2 -44.94 -24.37 -32.31
C ASP A 2 -43.84 -23.40 -32.82
N ARG A 3 -43.64 -23.38 -34.14
CA ARG A 3 -42.53 -22.66 -34.78
C ARG A 3 -42.60 -21.15 -34.57
N GLU A 4 -43.81 -20.59 -34.47
CA GLU A 4 -44.00 -19.15 -34.28
C GLU A 4 -43.72 -18.76 -32.83
N THR A 5 -44.16 -19.55 -31.85
CA THR A 5 -43.82 -19.31 -30.44
C THR A 5 -42.30 -19.41 -30.17
N LYS A 6 -41.58 -20.34 -30.84
CA LYS A 6 -40.10 -20.41 -30.73
C LYS A 6 -39.39 -19.15 -31.24
N LYS A 7 -39.88 -18.53 -32.31
CA LYS A 7 -39.30 -17.29 -32.84
C LYS A 7 -39.53 -16.11 -31.88
N ILE A 8 -40.73 -15.98 -31.34
CA ILE A 8 -41.08 -14.90 -30.40
C ILE A 8 -40.22 -15.00 -29.13
N VAL A 9 -40.10 -16.20 -28.57
CA VAL A 9 -39.22 -16.49 -27.43
C VAL A 9 -37.77 -16.10 -27.77
N PHE A 10 -37.24 -16.57 -28.90
CA PHE A 10 -35.86 -16.25 -29.31
C PHE A 10 -35.59 -14.74 -29.43
N TRP A 11 -36.52 -13.99 -30.03
CA TRP A 11 -36.39 -12.54 -30.19
C TRP A 11 -36.54 -11.74 -28.88
N ILE A 12 -37.19 -12.30 -27.86
CA ILE A 12 -37.30 -11.67 -26.53
C ILE A 12 -36.09 -12.00 -25.65
N PHE A 13 -35.62 -13.26 -25.67
CA PHE A 13 -34.53 -13.69 -24.79
C PHE A 13 -33.14 -13.19 -25.22
N ILE A 14 -32.92 -12.94 -26.51
CA ILE A 14 -31.66 -12.34 -27.01
C ILE A 14 -31.38 -10.95 -26.43
N PRO A 15 -32.28 -9.95 -26.57
CA PRO A 15 -32.01 -8.61 -26.04
C PRO A 15 -31.89 -8.61 -24.52
N ILE A 16 -32.64 -9.47 -23.81
CA ILE A 16 -32.49 -9.64 -22.35
C ILE A 16 -31.07 -10.17 -22.02
N GLY A 17 -30.60 -11.18 -22.73
CA GLY A 17 -29.25 -11.73 -22.55
C GLY A 17 -28.17 -10.69 -22.83
N VAL A 18 -28.32 -9.91 -23.90
CA VAL A 18 -27.40 -8.82 -24.26
C VAL A 18 -27.39 -7.74 -23.17
N PHE A 19 -28.56 -7.31 -22.69
CA PHE A 19 -28.68 -6.29 -21.64
C PHE A 19 -28.04 -6.74 -20.32
N LEU A 20 -28.20 -8.02 -19.96
CA LEU A 20 -27.55 -8.61 -18.78
C LEU A 20 -26.04 -8.63 -18.91
N ILE A 21 -25.50 -9.01 -20.07
CA ILE A 21 -24.04 -9.03 -20.31
C ILE A 21 -23.46 -7.62 -20.20
N PHE A 22 -24.08 -6.63 -20.86
CA PHE A 22 -23.63 -5.24 -20.76
C PHE A 22 -23.76 -4.67 -19.35
N GLY A 23 -24.83 -5.02 -18.62
CA GLY A 23 -25.01 -4.66 -17.22
C GLY A 23 -23.91 -5.23 -16.32
N LEU A 24 -23.52 -6.49 -16.52
CA LEU A 24 -22.43 -7.13 -15.77
C LEU A 24 -21.06 -6.51 -16.10
N ILE A 25 -20.80 -6.18 -17.37
CA ILE A 25 -19.57 -5.48 -17.77
C ILE A 25 -19.51 -4.09 -17.13
N TYR A 26 -20.62 -3.33 -17.17
CA TYR A 26 -20.69 -2.01 -16.55
C TYR A 26 -20.46 -2.07 -15.03
N LEU A 27 -21.09 -3.04 -14.36
CA LEU A 27 -20.90 -3.27 -12.93
C LEU A 27 -19.43 -3.63 -12.60
N PHE A 28 -18.80 -4.47 -13.44
CA PHE A 28 -17.39 -4.81 -13.28
C PHE A 28 -16.45 -3.60 -13.41
N VAL A 29 -16.73 -2.72 -14.39
CA VAL A 29 -15.98 -1.47 -14.56
C VAL A 29 -16.16 -0.55 -13.34
N LEU A 30 -17.38 -0.43 -12.81
CA LEU A 30 -17.64 0.36 -11.60
C LEU A 30 -16.92 -0.21 -10.37
N PHE A 31 -16.91 -1.53 -10.18
CA PHE A 31 -16.17 -2.16 -9.09
C PHE A 31 -14.67 -1.84 -9.17
N LYS A 32 -14.07 -1.90 -10.37
CA LYS A 32 -12.67 -1.51 -10.58
C LYS A 32 -12.41 -0.03 -10.35
N ALA A 33 -13.39 0.82 -10.62
CA ALA A 33 -13.30 2.25 -10.33
C ALA A 33 -13.36 2.54 -8.83
N VAL A 34 -14.19 1.83 -8.06
CA VAL A 34 -14.26 1.94 -6.60
C VAL A 34 -12.96 1.48 -5.94
N ASP A 35 -12.35 0.39 -6.41
CA ASP A 35 -11.01 -0.05 -5.94
C ASP A 35 -9.91 1.00 -6.21
N SER A 36 -10.11 1.91 -7.17
CA SER A 36 -9.16 2.99 -7.47
C SER A 36 -9.26 4.17 -6.50
N TYR A 37 -10.38 4.29 -5.76
CA TYR A 37 -10.51 5.18 -4.60
C TYR A 37 -10.10 4.38 -3.35
N GLY A 38 -8.81 4.12 -3.23
CA GLY A 38 -8.25 3.44 -2.07
C GLY A 38 -8.50 4.20 -0.76
N PRO A 39 -8.05 3.66 0.39
CA PRO A 39 -8.17 4.31 1.69
C PRO A 39 -7.36 5.63 1.79
N CYS A 40 -6.49 5.90 0.82
CA CYS A 40 -5.75 7.15 0.71
C CYS A 40 -6.48 8.12 -0.23
N GLY A 41 -6.34 9.43 0.00
CA GLY A 41 -6.77 10.45 -0.96
C GLY A 41 -6.19 10.23 -2.37
N THR A 42 -6.74 10.92 -3.39
CA THR A 42 -6.51 10.65 -4.82
C THR A 42 -5.03 10.63 -5.26
N ASN A 43 -4.12 11.25 -4.50
CA ASN A 43 -2.67 11.27 -4.76
C ASN A 43 -1.80 10.83 -3.56
N ASP A 44 -2.44 10.27 -2.55
CA ASP A 44 -1.88 10.08 -1.22
C ASP A 44 -1.47 8.61 -0.99
N GLY A 45 -1.55 7.78 -2.04
CA GLY A 45 -1.27 6.36 -2.00
C GLY A 45 -2.41 5.51 -2.57
N PRO A 46 -2.53 4.24 -2.17
CA PRO A 46 -1.59 3.53 -1.31
C PRO A 46 -0.22 3.37 -1.98
N PHE A 47 0.83 3.69 -1.23
CA PHE A 47 2.21 3.41 -1.59
C PHE A 47 2.65 2.06 -1.03
N LYS A 48 3.63 1.43 -1.69
CA LYS A 48 4.19 0.14 -1.28
C LYS A 48 5.69 0.30 -1.02
N ALA A 49 6.14 0.02 0.19
CA ALA A 49 7.55 -0.13 0.48
C ALA A 49 8.01 -1.50 -0.01
N LYS A 50 9.22 -1.58 -0.58
CA LYS A 50 9.74 -2.81 -1.18
C LYS A 50 10.60 -3.57 -0.19
N VAL A 51 10.31 -4.86 0.01
CA VAL A 51 11.17 -5.75 0.80
C VAL A 51 12.54 -5.89 0.10
N ILE A 52 13.62 -5.67 0.84
CA ILE A 52 15.00 -5.78 0.39
C ILE A 52 15.78 -6.76 1.27
N SER A 53 16.71 -7.49 0.67
CA SER A 53 17.52 -8.51 1.36
C SER A 53 18.70 -7.92 2.12
N ASN A 54 19.28 -6.82 1.63
CA ASN A 54 20.56 -6.31 2.09
C ASN A 54 20.44 -4.87 2.57
N PHE A 55 20.45 -4.71 3.90
CA PHE A 55 20.68 -3.44 4.56
C PHE A 55 21.29 -3.74 5.93
N GLU A 56 22.35 -3.03 6.27
CA GLU A 56 22.94 -2.98 7.60
C GLU A 56 22.69 -1.59 8.14
N SER A 57 22.08 -1.51 9.32
CA SER A 57 21.80 -0.24 10.00
C SER A 57 23.10 0.47 10.35
N GLY A 58 23.24 1.73 9.94
CA GLY A 58 24.33 2.60 10.38
C GLY A 58 24.04 3.27 11.73
N ASP A 59 25.04 3.97 12.28
CA ASP A 59 25.00 4.59 13.61
C ASP A 59 23.91 5.67 13.80
N SER A 60 23.34 6.21 12.72
CA SER A 60 22.29 7.24 12.75
C SER A 60 20.86 6.68 12.72
N SER A 61 20.65 5.48 13.23
CA SER A 61 19.35 4.81 13.21
C SER A 61 18.51 5.12 14.44
N THR A 62 17.20 5.32 14.25
CA THR A 62 16.22 5.44 15.34
C THR A 62 15.57 4.10 15.59
N VAL A 63 15.53 3.66 16.85
CA VAL A 63 14.98 2.36 17.25
C VAL A 63 13.67 2.54 18.00
N PHE A 64 12.65 1.77 17.64
CA PHE A 64 11.36 1.71 18.30
C PHE A 64 11.14 0.29 18.84
N GLN A 65 10.85 0.20 20.14
CA GLN A 65 10.57 -1.08 20.78
C GLN A 65 9.16 -1.56 20.40
N LEU A 66 9.02 -2.83 20.08
CA LEU A 66 7.77 -3.50 19.76
C LEU A 66 7.48 -4.62 20.76
N SER A 67 6.22 -5.05 20.82
CA SER A 67 5.82 -6.22 21.61
C SER A 67 6.65 -7.47 21.24
N GLY A 68 6.87 -8.39 22.18
CA GLY A 68 7.51 -9.69 21.88
C GLY A 68 9.02 -9.65 21.59
N ASN A 69 9.75 -8.67 22.12
CA ASN A 69 11.19 -8.45 21.88
C ASN A 69 11.52 -8.12 20.41
N GLY A 70 10.59 -7.44 19.74
CA GLY A 70 10.80 -6.90 18.41
C GLY A 70 11.35 -5.49 18.48
N GLU A 71 12.20 -5.12 17.53
CA GLU A 71 12.70 -3.75 17.36
C GLU A 71 12.48 -3.32 15.92
N LEU A 72 11.86 -2.16 15.74
CA LEU A 72 11.76 -1.50 14.45
C LEU A 72 12.85 -0.44 14.36
N VAL A 73 13.73 -0.58 13.39
CA VAL A 73 14.86 0.33 13.16
C VAL A 73 14.57 1.17 11.93
N LEU A 74 14.41 2.48 12.11
CA LEU A 74 14.34 3.46 11.03
C LEU A 74 15.74 4.03 10.76
N HIS A 75 16.17 3.95 9.52
CA HIS A 75 17.40 4.55 9.06
C HIS A 75 17.15 5.54 7.92
N ASN A 76 17.29 6.83 8.20
CA ASN A 76 17.25 7.88 7.19
C ASN A 76 18.62 8.00 6.51
N ARG A 77 18.67 7.77 5.19
CA ARG A 77 19.92 7.68 4.40
C ARG A 77 20.35 9.02 3.79
N GLY A 78 19.93 10.14 4.39
CA GLY A 78 20.13 11.49 3.86
C GLY A 78 19.29 11.81 2.61
N ASP A 79 19.44 13.02 2.08
CA ASP A 79 18.52 13.58 1.09
C ASP A 79 18.54 12.87 -0.28
N THR A 80 19.59 12.11 -0.57
CA THR A 80 19.78 11.42 -1.86
C THR A 80 19.23 10.01 -1.89
N LEU A 81 18.94 9.38 -0.75
CA LEU A 81 18.42 8.00 -0.67
C LEU A 81 17.14 7.92 0.19
N CYS A 82 16.29 6.91 -0.05
CA CYS A 82 15.03 6.77 0.68
C CYS A 82 15.25 6.13 2.06
N PRO A 83 14.43 6.42 3.06
CA PRO A 83 14.55 5.77 4.37
C PRO A 83 14.36 4.25 4.29
N ILE A 84 14.99 3.53 5.20
CA ILE A 84 14.79 2.08 5.36
C ILE A 84 14.19 1.79 6.74
N LEU A 85 13.16 0.95 6.76
CA LEU A 85 12.61 0.36 7.99
C LEU A 85 13.05 -1.09 8.08
N THR A 86 13.61 -1.51 9.21
CA THR A 86 14.06 -2.90 9.42
C THR A 86 13.43 -3.45 10.68
N LEU A 87 12.85 -4.65 10.61
CA LEU A 87 12.38 -5.38 11.78
C LEU A 87 13.46 -6.36 12.25
N LEU A 88 13.80 -6.25 13.52
CA LEU A 88 14.61 -7.22 14.25
C LEU A 88 13.72 -7.95 15.25
N GLU A 89 13.85 -9.27 15.35
CA GLU A 89 13.21 -10.09 16.39
C GLU A 89 14.30 -10.83 17.14
N ASN A 90 14.42 -10.60 18.45
CA ASN A 90 15.50 -11.18 19.26
C ASN A 90 16.91 -10.93 18.64
N GLY A 91 17.13 -9.71 18.14
CA GLY A 91 18.39 -9.29 17.50
C GLY A 91 18.63 -9.86 16.09
N LYS A 92 17.68 -10.60 15.51
CA LYS A 92 17.79 -11.15 14.15
C LYS A 92 16.90 -10.40 13.18
N LYS A 93 17.45 -10.02 12.03
CA LYS A 93 16.69 -9.38 10.96
C LYS A 93 15.61 -10.32 10.40
N VAL A 94 14.36 -9.86 10.40
CA VAL A 94 13.23 -10.52 9.74
C VAL A 94 13.08 -9.98 8.32
N TRP A 95 12.98 -8.67 8.16
CA TRP A 95 12.87 -7.99 6.87
C TRP A 95 13.41 -6.56 6.95
N SER A 96 13.69 -5.99 5.78
CA SER A 96 13.98 -4.57 5.59
C SER A 96 13.11 -4.04 4.45
N LEU A 97 12.57 -2.83 4.61
CA LEU A 97 11.69 -2.16 3.66
C LEU A 97 12.34 -0.88 3.15
N ASP A 98 12.46 -0.76 1.83
CA ASP A 98 12.78 0.49 1.16
C ASP A 98 11.47 1.29 0.96
N THR A 99 11.35 2.43 1.64
CA THR A 99 10.11 3.24 1.66
C THR A 99 9.96 4.16 0.45
N ASP A 100 10.79 3.98 -0.59
CA ASP A 100 10.70 4.76 -1.82
C ASP A 100 9.33 4.62 -2.50
N VAL A 101 8.62 5.74 -2.66
CA VAL A 101 7.32 5.79 -3.34
C VAL A 101 7.40 5.45 -4.83
N ARG A 102 8.59 5.51 -5.45
CA ARG A 102 8.83 5.08 -6.85
C ARG A 102 8.56 3.59 -7.06
N ASN A 103 8.53 2.80 -5.98
CA ASN A 103 8.09 1.41 -6.03
C ASN A 103 6.63 1.28 -6.49
N THR A 104 5.83 2.35 -6.37
CA THR A 104 4.47 2.43 -6.92
C THR A 104 4.49 3.05 -8.33
N LYS A 105 4.03 2.31 -9.35
CA LYS A 105 4.15 2.66 -10.78
C LYS A 105 3.70 4.08 -11.18
N LYS A 106 2.72 4.67 -10.48
CA LYS A 106 2.18 6.03 -10.77
C LYS A 106 3.11 7.15 -10.30
N TYR A 107 4.07 6.87 -9.41
CA TYR A 107 4.84 7.87 -8.67
C TYR A 107 6.36 7.80 -8.93
N LYS A 108 6.75 7.49 -10.17
CA LYS A 108 8.17 7.26 -10.55
C LYS A 108 9.08 8.47 -10.34
N ASP A 109 8.52 9.67 -10.31
CA ASP A 109 9.25 10.92 -10.12
C ASP A 109 9.14 11.45 -8.68
N CYS A 110 8.39 10.77 -7.82
CA CYS A 110 8.23 11.13 -6.41
C CYS A 110 9.21 10.36 -5.55
N ARG A 111 9.64 10.87 -4.40
CA ARG A 111 10.49 10.14 -3.45
C ARG A 111 10.22 10.59 -2.03
N ILE A 112 10.35 9.69 -1.06
CA ILE A 112 10.54 10.06 0.35
C ILE A 112 12.04 10.10 0.60
N TRP A 113 12.56 11.18 1.19
CA TRP A 113 13.97 11.25 1.59
C TRP A 113 14.16 11.19 3.10
N ASN A 114 13.13 11.52 3.88
CA ASN A 114 13.22 11.46 5.33
C ASN A 114 11.87 11.06 5.96
N ILE A 115 11.92 10.24 7.01
CA ILE A 115 10.79 9.95 7.88
C ILE A 115 11.13 10.45 9.28
N SER A 116 10.20 11.17 9.90
CA SER A 116 10.39 11.81 11.21
C SER A 116 9.12 11.71 12.04
N ASN A 117 9.21 12.04 13.33
CA ASN A 117 8.08 12.03 14.27
C ASN A 117 7.27 10.72 14.24
N VAL A 118 7.97 9.58 14.19
CA VAL A 118 7.34 8.26 14.14
C VAL A 118 6.74 7.93 15.50
N THR A 119 5.47 7.54 15.48
CA THR A 119 4.72 6.96 16.60
C THR A 119 4.29 5.56 16.19
N VAL A 120 4.66 4.55 16.97
CA VAL A 120 4.11 3.20 16.84
C VAL A 120 2.70 3.22 17.45
N THR A 121 1.67 3.15 16.63
CA THR A 121 0.26 3.16 17.08
C THR A 121 -0.23 1.76 17.42
N LYS A 122 0.38 0.73 16.83
CA LYS A 122 0.19 -0.68 17.18
C LYS A 122 1.51 -1.42 17.02
N ASP A 123 1.94 -2.07 18.08
CA ASP A 123 3.25 -2.70 18.21
C ASP A 123 3.22 -4.23 18.03
N SER A 124 2.10 -4.78 17.58
CA SER A 124 1.86 -6.22 17.39
C SER A 124 1.68 -6.55 15.90
N ASN A 125 0.77 -7.45 15.52
CA ASN A 125 0.50 -7.76 14.11
C ASN A 125 -0.91 -7.28 13.69
N PRO A 126 -1.04 -6.50 12.60
CA PRO A 126 0.03 -5.75 11.92
C PRO A 126 0.70 -4.72 12.82
N ILE A 127 1.90 -4.29 12.44
CA ILE A 127 2.57 -3.11 13.00
C ILE A 127 1.96 -1.88 12.32
N GLU A 128 1.51 -0.91 13.10
CA GLU A 128 0.95 0.33 12.58
C GLU A 128 1.78 1.52 13.07
N LEU A 129 2.09 2.43 12.13
CA LEU A 129 2.91 3.61 12.35
C LEU A 129 2.14 4.86 11.92
N SER A 130 2.29 5.95 12.69
CA SER A 130 2.03 7.32 12.22
C SER A 130 3.33 8.11 12.19
N PHE A 131 3.57 8.88 11.15
CA PHE A 131 4.85 9.58 10.94
C PHE A 131 4.67 10.86 10.12
N ILE A 132 5.75 11.63 9.97
CA ILE A 132 5.87 12.70 8.99
C ILE A 132 6.86 12.27 7.92
N ALA A 133 6.39 12.15 6.67
CA ALA A 133 7.24 11.94 5.50
C ALA A 133 7.64 13.27 4.90
N HIS A 134 8.93 13.42 4.65
CA HIS A 134 9.47 14.49 3.81
C HIS A 134 9.70 13.91 2.43
N TRP A 135 8.92 14.38 1.46
CA TRP A 135 8.79 13.80 0.14
C TRP A 135 8.60 14.88 -0.92
N THR A 136 8.56 14.52 -2.20
CA THR A 136 8.62 15.46 -3.35
C THR A 136 7.76 16.72 -3.24
N TYR A 137 6.61 16.66 -2.55
CA TYR A 137 5.70 17.81 -2.40
C TYR A 137 5.77 18.52 -1.04
N GLY A 138 6.70 18.13 -0.14
CA GLY A 138 6.90 18.75 1.16
C GLY A 138 6.89 17.75 2.31
N ALA A 139 6.53 18.23 3.50
CA ALA A 139 6.36 17.39 4.67
C ALA A 139 4.87 17.10 4.91
N GLU A 140 4.50 15.83 4.94
CA GLU A 140 3.11 15.40 5.12
C GLU A 140 3.00 14.28 6.14
N ARG A 141 1.82 14.20 6.77
CA ARG A 141 1.53 13.11 7.69
C ARG A 141 1.34 11.81 6.91
N GLY A 142 1.87 10.73 7.45
CA GLY A 142 1.74 9.40 6.91
C GLY A 142 1.24 8.40 7.93
N THR A 143 0.58 7.37 7.42
CA THR A 143 0.24 6.15 8.15
C THR A 143 0.73 4.94 7.38
N MET A 144 1.24 3.94 8.07
CA MET A 144 1.74 2.71 7.46
C MET A 144 1.29 1.51 8.27
N GLU A 145 0.74 0.52 7.58
CA GLU A 145 0.43 -0.80 8.11
C GLU A 145 1.43 -1.81 7.52
N ILE A 146 1.99 -2.67 8.36
CA ILE A 146 2.99 -3.66 7.97
C ILE A 146 2.63 -5.01 8.58
N ASP A 147 2.47 -6.03 7.75
CA ASP A 147 2.43 -7.41 8.21
C ASP A 147 3.78 -7.78 8.82
N ARG A 148 3.76 -8.08 10.12
CA ARG A 148 4.96 -8.25 10.92
C ARG A 148 5.84 -9.41 10.44
N LYS A 149 5.24 -10.46 9.87
CA LYS A 149 5.95 -11.67 9.46
C LYS A 149 6.59 -11.54 8.08
N THR A 150 5.87 -10.93 7.14
CA THR A 150 6.21 -10.93 5.72
C THR A 150 6.80 -9.60 5.25
N GLY A 151 6.53 -8.50 5.96
CA GLY A 151 6.86 -7.16 5.50
C GLY A 151 5.96 -6.65 4.37
N ASP A 152 4.89 -7.37 3.99
CA ASP A 152 3.87 -6.77 3.14
C ASP A 152 3.26 -5.58 3.87
N ASN A 153 3.12 -4.47 3.17
CA ASN A 153 2.83 -3.19 3.80
C ASN A 153 2.01 -2.33 2.87
N SER A 154 1.36 -1.31 3.41
CA SER A 154 0.74 -0.23 2.63
C SER A 154 0.84 1.04 3.44
N PHE A 155 1.11 2.16 2.78
CA PHE A 155 1.12 3.44 3.46
C PHE A 155 0.45 4.54 2.66
N CYS A 156 -0.15 5.49 3.38
CA CYS A 156 -0.73 6.70 2.83
C CYS A 156 0.08 7.92 3.30
N LEU A 157 0.11 8.98 2.49
CA LEU A 157 0.62 10.31 2.84
C LEU A 157 -0.53 11.30 2.64
N SER A 158 -1.19 11.73 3.71
CA SER A 158 -2.30 12.69 3.63
C SER A 158 -2.30 13.62 4.83
N TRP A 159 -2.82 14.83 4.63
CA TRP A 159 -3.02 15.82 5.69
C TRP A 159 -4.04 15.38 6.76
#